data_AF-D9Q9T0-F1
#
_entry.id   AF-D9Q9T0-F1
#
_cell.length_a   1.000
_cell.length_b   1.000
_cell.length_c   1.000
_cell.angle_alpha   90.00
_cell.angle_beta   90.00
_cell.angle_gamma   90.00
#
_symmetry.space_group_name_H-M   'P 1'
#
loop_
_entity.id
_entity.type
_entity.pdbx_description
1 polymer ?
#
loop_
_entity_poly.entity_id
_entity_poly.type
_entity_poly.pdbx_seq_one_letter_code
_entity_poly.pdbx_strand_id
1 'polypeptide(L)'
;MISTTGIYASTELTQEILRNLPPKLAAVTVPWESNPTAQAAKLEPVDCAIIDVSKGVDREAIAALQTKPVLILGDTDSFHADNLRGHGVKVMESSPLALDDVLAQFSAHVDIELGQLAA
;
A
#
# COMPACT_ATOMS: atom_id res chain seq x y z
N MET A 1 -12.80 11.87 -6.34
CA MET A 1 -12.52 10.75 -7.26
C MET A 1 -12.52 9.48 -6.42
N ILE A 2 -12.92 8.33 -6.96
CA ILE A 2 -12.71 7.05 -6.27
C ILE A 2 -11.37 6.52 -6.77
N SER A 3 -10.46 6.16 -5.86
CA SER A 3 -9.14 5.64 -6.21
C SER A 3 -9.07 4.14 -5.99
N THR A 4 -8.46 3.44 -6.92
CA THR A 4 -8.28 1.98 -6.88
C THR A 4 -7.10 1.64 -5.99
N THR A 5 -7.35 0.89 -4.91
CA THR A 5 -6.35 0.46 -3.92
C THR A 5 -6.06 -1.03 -4.11
N GLY A 6 -4.82 -1.37 -4.44
CA GLY A 6 -4.37 -2.76 -4.45
C GLY A 6 -4.03 -3.24 -3.03
N ILE A 7 -4.66 -4.31 -2.55
CA ILE A 7 -4.37 -4.90 -1.24
C ILE A 7 -3.53 -6.17 -1.43
N TYR A 8 -2.38 -6.19 -0.75
CA TYR A 8 -1.39 -7.26 -0.78
C TYR A 8 -1.11 -7.71 0.65
N ALA A 9 -2.02 -8.50 1.20
CA ALA A 9 -1.95 -8.89 2.60
C ALA A 9 -2.25 -10.36 2.80
N SER A 10 -1.93 -10.89 4.00
CA SER A 10 -2.52 -12.14 4.46
C SER A 10 -4.06 -12.09 4.33
N THR A 11 -4.71 -13.25 4.20
CA THR A 11 -6.17 -13.31 4.08
C THR A 11 -6.86 -12.64 5.29
N GLU A 12 -6.31 -12.83 6.49
CA GLU A 12 -6.84 -12.23 7.71
C GLU A 12 -6.74 -10.71 7.68
N LEU A 13 -5.55 -10.17 7.43
CA LEU A 13 -5.33 -8.71 7.35
C LEU A 13 -6.09 -8.08 6.18
N THR A 14 -6.21 -8.79 5.05
CA THR A 14 -7.05 -8.36 3.92
C THR A 14 -8.49 -8.14 4.34
N GLN A 15 -9.07 -9.06 5.10
CA GLN A 15 -10.46 -8.93 5.57
C GLN A 15 -10.60 -7.75 6.53
N GLU A 16 -9.58 -7.50 7.36
CA GLU A 16 -9.55 -6.36 8.28
C GLU A 16 -9.47 -5.03 7.53
N ILE A 17 -8.54 -4.93 6.56
CA ILE A 17 -8.41 -3.76 5.69
C ILE A 17 -9.71 -3.50 4.95
N LEU A 18 -10.31 -4.51 4.32
CA LEU A 18 -11.55 -4.35 3.55
C LEU A 18 -12.73 -3.86 4.41
N ARG A 19 -12.78 -4.24 5.69
CA ARG A 19 -13.82 -3.78 6.62
C ARG A 19 -13.67 -2.32 7.01
N ASN A 20 -12.43 -1.85 7.14
CA ASN A 20 -12.09 -0.52 7.64
C ASN A 20 -11.66 0.44 6.52
N LEU A 21 -11.66 -0.01 5.27
CA LEU A 21 -11.22 0.79 4.14
C LEU A 21 -12.16 1.99 3.95
N PRO A 22 -11.62 3.21 3.89
CA PRO A 22 -12.42 4.40 3.64
C PRO A 22 -13.22 4.27 2.33
N PRO A 23 -14.49 4.71 2.29
CA PRO A 23 -15.39 4.49 1.15
C PRO A 23 -14.96 5.16 -0.16
N LYS A 24 -13.96 6.06 -0.11
CA LYS A 24 -13.37 6.70 -1.28
C LYS A 24 -12.30 5.84 -1.98
N LEU A 25 -11.85 4.78 -1.31
CA LEU A 25 -10.88 3.83 -1.82
C LEU A 25 -11.62 2.56 -2.25
N ALA A 26 -11.61 2.25 -3.54
CA ALA A 26 -12.11 0.97 -4.04
C ALA A 26 -10.98 -0.06 -3.91
N ALA A 27 -11.20 -1.16 -3.20
CA ALA A 27 -10.18 -2.19 -3.07
C ALA A 27 -10.25 -3.26 -4.15
N VAL A 28 -9.07 -3.68 -4.59
CA VAL A 28 -8.87 -4.92 -5.35
C VAL A 28 -7.84 -5.76 -4.58
N THR A 29 -8.22 -6.98 -4.24
CA THR A 29 -7.26 -7.94 -3.71
C THR A 29 -6.37 -8.43 -4.83
N VAL A 30 -5.06 -8.40 -4.62
CA VAL A 30 -4.12 -8.89 -5.61
C VAL A 30 -3.34 -10.07 -5.02
N PRO A 31 -3.33 -11.22 -5.71
CA PRO A 31 -2.60 -12.39 -5.23
C PRO A 31 -1.11 -12.09 -5.12
N TRP A 32 -0.52 -12.53 -4.00
CA TRP A 32 0.92 -12.48 -3.79
C TRP A 32 1.69 -13.17 -4.93
N GLU A 33 2.76 -12.54 -5.38
CA GLU A 33 3.68 -13.06 -6.38
C GLU A 33 5.12 -12.98 -5.87
N SER A 34 5.80 -14.12 -5.81
CA SER A 34 7.19 -14.17 -5.34
C SER A 34 8.17 -13.57 -6.35
N ASN A 35 7.78 -13.42 -7.61
CA ASN A 35 8.58 -12.76 -8.62
C ASN A 35 8.35 -11.23 -8.60
N PRO A 36 9.37 -10.40 -8.31
CA PRO A 36 9.20 -8.95 -8.18
C PRO A 36 8.67 -8.26 -9.44
N THR A 37 9.11 -8.72 -10.62
CA THR A 37 8.67 -8.17 -11.91
C THR A 37 7.19 -8.47 -12.19
N ALA A 38 6.76 -9.70 -11.90
CA ALA A 38 5.36 -10.08 -12.07
C ALA A 38 4.47 -9.42 -11.01
N GLN A 39 4.98 -9.23 -9.78
CA GLN A 39 4.31 -8.47 -8.73
C GLN A 39 4.13 -7.00 -9.16
N ALA A 40 5.18 -6.37 -9.69
CA ALA A 40 5.15 -5.00 -10.23
C ALA A 40 4.12 -4.84 -11.37
N ALA A 41 4.02 -5.79 -12.28
CA ALA A 41 3.02 -5.76 -13.35
C ALA A 41 1.58 -5.81 -12.80
N LYS A 42 1.33 -6.60 -11.73
CA LYS A 42 0.03 -6.64 -11.06
C LYS A 42 -0.30 -5.34 -10.29
N LEU A 43 0.72 -4.55 -9.96
CA LEU A 43 0.65 -3.26 -9.26
C LEU A 43 0.46 -2.06 -10.22
N GLU A 44 0.63 -2.25 -11.53
CA GLU A 44 0.46 -1.20 -12.54
C GLU A 44 -0.96 -0.58 -12.59
N PRO A 45 -2.07 -1.35 -12.50
CA PRO A 45 -3.42 -0.80 -12.73
C PRO A 45 -4.04 -0.09 -11.51
N VAL A 46 -3.40 -0.12 -10.34
CA VAL A 46 -3.96 0.49 -9.12
C VAL A 46 -3.45 1.92 -8.92
N ASP A 47 -4.25 2.81 -8.35
CA ASP A 47 -3.85 4.19 -8.08
C ASP A 47 -2.99 4.30 -6.81
N CYS A 48 -3.20 3.38 -5.86
CA CYS A 48 -2.46 3.28 -4.61
C CYS A 48 -2.42 1.82 -4.12
N ALA A 49 -1.56 1.50 -3.14
CA ALA A 49 -1.39 0.13 -2.66
C ALA A 49 -1.26 0.03 -1.14
N ILE A 50 -1.70 -1.09 -0.57
CA ILE A 50 -1.51 -1.48 0.83
C ILE A 50 -0.77 -2.82 0.84
N ILE A 51 0.39 -2.90 1.49
CA ILE A 51 1.30 -4.04 1.42
C ILE A 51 1.62 -4.55 2.83
N ASP A 52 1.43 -5.84 3.05
CA ASP A 52 1.83 -6.58 4.25
C ASP A 52 3.23 -7.16 4.06
N VAL A 53 4.23 -6.55 4.70
CA VAL A 53 5.63 -6.99 4.57
C VAL A 53 5.94 -8.28 5.34
N SER A 54 5.02 -8.75 6.21
CA SER A 54 5.18 -10.04 6.90
C SER A 54 5.23 -11.24 5.93
N LYS A 55 4.82 -11.03 4.67
CA LYS A 55 4.89 -12.02 3.59
C LYS A 55 6.25 -12.10 2.89
N GLY A 56 7.22 -11.27 3.27
CA GLY A 56 8.54 -11.25 2.65
C GLY A 56 8.51 -10.59 1.28
N VAL A 57 8.00 -9.35 1.22
CA VAL A 57 7.92 -8.60 -0.03
C VAL A 57 9.29 -8.08 -0.44
N ASP A 58 9.70 -8.42 -1.67
CA ASP A 58 10.94 -7.91 -2.24
C ASP A 58 10.89 -6.39 -2.46
N ARG A 59 11.98 -5.73 -2.07
CA ARG A 59 12.14 -4.28 -2.22
C ARG A 59 11.92 -3.81 -3.66
N GLU A 60 12.34 -4.58 -4.65
CA GLU A 60 12.21 -4.23 -6.07
C GLU A 60 10.75 -4.13 -6.53
N ALA A 61 9.86 -4.96 -5.97
CA ALA A 61 8.43 -4.90 -6.28
C ALA A 61 7.81 -3.60 -5.76
N ILE A 62 8.22 -3.16 -4.56
CA ILE A 62 7.75 -1.90 -3.97
C ILE A 62 8.39 -0.71 -4.67
N ALA A 63 9.65 -0.86 -5.11
CA ALA A 63 10.32 0.12 -5.95
C ALA A 63 9.71 0.24 -7.35
N ALA A 64 8.72 -0.57 -7.76
CA ALA A 64 7.95 -0.30 -8.98
C ALA A 64 6.78 0.69 -8.73
N LEU A 65 6.44 0.95 -7.47
CA LEU A 65 5.32 1.80 -7.05
C LEU A 65 5.72 3.26 -6.84
N GLN A 66 6.90 3.70 -7.32
CA GLN A 66 7.53 4.98 -6.94
C GLN A 66 6.73 6.25 -7.28
N THR A 67 5.64 6.11 -8.02
CA THR A 67 4.78 7.21 -8.45
C THR A 67 3.42 7.19 -7.76
N LYS A 68 3.21 6.28 -6.81
CA LYS A 68 1.91 6.00 -6.20
C LYS A 68 1.99 6.02 -4.68
N PRO A 69 0.91 6.44 -4.00
CA PRO A 69 0.82 6.29 -2.55
C PRO A 69 0.81 4.82 -2.17
N VAL A 70 1.70 4.42 -1.25
CA VAL A 70 1.78 3.04 -0.75
C VAL A 70 1.80 3.03 0.76
N LEU A 71 0.89 2.28 1.36
CA LEU A 71 0.85 1.95 2.77
C LEU A 71 1.55 0.61 3.02
N ILE A 72 2.42 0.54 4.01
CA ILE A 72 3.12 -0.69 4.39
C ILE A 72 2.74 -1.07 5.81
N LEU A 73 2.20 -2.27 5.97
CA LEU A 73 1.76 -2.84 7.24
C LEU A 73 2.72 -3.97 7.63
N GLY A 74 3.07 -4.05 8.91
CA GLY A 74 3.98 -5.06 9.47
C GLY A 74 5.22 -4.47 10.11
N ASP A 75 6.11 -5.35 10.56
CA ASP A 75 7.40 -5.00 11.16
C ASP A 75 8.32 -4.38 10.09
N THR A 76 8.58 -3.08 10.20
CA THR A 76 9.44 -2.37 9.25
C THR A 76 10.91 -2.34 9.67
N ASP A 77 11.27 -2.82 10.87
CA ASP A 77 12.67 -2.96 11.28
C ASP A 77 13.42 -3.95 10.38
N SER A 78 12.72 -5.01 9.95
CA SER A 78 13.22 -5.97 8.96
C SER A 78 13.25 -5.44 7.53
N PHE A 79 12.50 -4.36 7.29
CA PHE A 79 12.21 -3.83 5.97
C PHE A 79 12.71 -2.38 5.89
N HIS A 80 14.01 -2.19 5.61
CA HIS A 80 14.71 -0.89 5.58
C HIS A 80 13.94 0.25 4.91
N ALA A 81 13.02 0.89 5.66
CA ALA A 81 12.05 1.85 5.15
C ALA A 81 12.71 3.12 4.60
N ASP A 82 13.93 3.44 5.06
CA ASP A 82 14.76 4.53 4.57
C ASP A 82 15.02 4.48 3.07
N ASN A 83 15.05 3.27 2.48
CA ASN A 83 15.23 3.07 1.05
C ASN A 83 13.99 3.38 0.20
N LEU A 84 12.84 3.59 0.82
CA LEU A 84 11.58 3.94 0.14
C LEU A 84 11.24 5.42 0.23
N ARG A 85 11.79 6.11 1.24
CA ARG A 85 11.56 7.55 1.48
C ARG A 85 12.05 8.46 0.33
N GLY A 86 12.84 7.93 -0.61
CA GLY A 86 13.29 8.62 -1.83
C GLY A 86 12.44 8.40 -3.08
N HIS A 87 11.39 7.59 -3.01
CA HIS A 87 10.62 7.12 -4.16
C HIS A 87 9.14 7.52 -4.09
N GLY A 88 8.76 8.62 -3.43
CA GLY A 88 7.34 8.98 -3.26
C GLY A 88 6.52 7.99 -2.40
N VAL A 89 7.15 6.92 -1.91
CA VAL A 89 6.51 5.90 -1.07
C VAL A 89 6.46 6.39 0.37
N LYS A 90 5.26 6.65 0.87
CA LYS A 90 5.03 7.09 2.24
C LYS A 90 4.67 5.90 3.13
N VAL A 91 5.71 5.26 3.64
CA VAL A 91 5.60 4.19 4.64
C VAL A 91 4.90 4.74 5.88
N MET A 92 3.71 4.21 6.19
CA MET A 92 3.00 4.49 7.44
C MET A 92 2.94 3.18 8.22
N GLU A 93 3.69 3.11 9.31
CA GLU A 93 3.72 1.91 10.15
C GLU A 93 2.37 1.70 10.83
N SER A 94 1.84 0.49 10.69
CA SER A 94 0.63 0.06 11.37
C SER A 94 1.00 -0.76 12.60
N SER A 95 0.75 -0.20 13.78
CA SER A 95 0.57 -1.02 14.97
C SER A 95 -0.87 -1.56 14.99
N PRO A 96 -1.11 -2.84 15.33
CA PRO A 96 -2.42 -3.52 15.18
C PRO A 96 -3.59 -2.94 16.01
N LEU A 97 -3.37 -1.88 16.79
CA LEU A 97 -4.39 -1.24 17.62
C LEU A 97 -5.01 0.02 16.99
N ALA A 98 -4.59 0.42 15.77
CA ALA A 98 -5.02 1.67 15.13
C ALA A 98 -5.22 1.56 13.61
N LEU A 99 -5.58 0.38 13.07
CA LEU A 99 -5.70 0.18 11.62
C LEU A 99 -6.68 1.17 10.96
N ASP A 100 -7.83 1.44 11.59
CA ASP A 100 -8.80 2.44 11.13
C ASP A 100 -8.19 3.84 10.96
N ASP A 101 -7.42 4.30 11.96
CA ASP A 101 -6.75 5.60 11.92
C ASP A 101 -5.66 5.64 10.84
N VAL A 102 -4.90 4.56 10.69
CA VAL A 102 -3.87 4.43 9.66
C VAL A 102 -4.49 4.47 8.26
N LEU A 103 -5.59 3.75 8.03
CA LEU A 103 -6.31 3.74 6.77
C LEU A 103 -6.95 5.09 6.47
N ALA A 104 -7.49 5.78 7.48
CA ALA A 104 -8.03 7.14 7.32
C ALA A 104 -6.94 8.14 6.93
N GLN A 105 -5.77 8.10 7.59
CA GLN A 105 -4.63 8.94 7.25
C GLN A 105 -4.09 8.61 5.86
N PHE A 106 -4.02 7.33 5.49
CA PHE A 106 -3.64 6.89 4.15
C PHE A 106 -4.59 7.42 3.09
N SER A 107 -5.90 7.34 3.30
CA SER A 107 -6.88 7.90 2.37
C SER A 107 -6.74 9.42 2.21
N ALA A 108 -6.47 10.16 3.29
CA ALA A 108 -6.22 11.60 3.20
C ALA A 108 -4.92 11.91 2.43
N HIS A 109 -3.90 11.06 2.59
CA HIS A 109 -2.66 11.19 1.84
C HIS A 109 -2.85 10.90 0.35
N VAL A 110 -3.59 9.85 0.00
CA VAL A 110 -3.97 9.53 -1.39
C VAL A 110 -4.67 10.71 -2.06
N ASP A 111 -5.62 11.36 -1.37
CA ASP A 111 -6.32 12.54 -1.87
C ASP A 111 -5.33 13.70 -2.20
N ILE A 112 -4.29 13.90 -1.39
CA ILE A 112 -3.27 14.94 -1.60
C ILE A 112 -2.37 14.59 -2.79
N GLU A 113 -1.81 13.39 -2.83
CA GLU A 113 -0.84 12.99 -3.87
C GLU A 113 -1.50 12.91 -5.24
N LEU A 114 -2.68 12.29 -5.34
CA LEU A 114 -3.42 12.23 -6.61
C LEU A 114 -3.93 13.61 -7.03
N GLY A 115 -4.26 14.49 -6.07
CA GLY A 115 -4.61 15.88 -6.34
C GLY A 115 -3.43 16.70 -6.88
N GLN A 116 -2.21 16.44 -6.41
CA GLN A 116 -0.98 17.07 -6.92
C GLN A 116 -0.59 16.54 -8.30
N LEU A 117 -0.80 15.25 -8.57
CA LEU A 117 -0.51 14.65 -9.89
C LEU A 117 -1.47 15.13 -10.99
N ALA A 118 -2.65 15.64 -10.62
CA ALA A 118 -3.66 16.13 -11.56
C ALA A 118 -3.58 17.65 -11.85
N ALA A 119 -2.68 18.38 -11.19
CA ALA A 119 -2.52 19.84 -11.28
C ALA A 119 -1.30 20.23 -12.13
#